data_AF-A0A8T3XRF7-F1
#
_entry.id   AF-A0A8T3XRF7-F1
#
_cell.length_a   1.000
_cell.length_b   1.000
_cell.length_c   1.000
_cell.angle_alpha   90.00
_cell.angle_beta   90.00
_cell.angle_gamma   90.00
#
_symmetry.space_group_name_H-M   'P 1'
#
loop_
_entity.id
_entity.type
_entity.pdbx_description
1 polymer ?
#
loop_
_entity_poly.entity_id
_entity_poly.type
_entity_poly.pdbx_seq_one_letter_code
_entity_poly.pdbx_strand_id
1 'polypeptide(L)'
;PSGTACNSVSKNCESTSGCTSDSQCASKNCVNGQCAACTSTKCSPKICSPASGNCEDCTNDPTKCPSGTACNSVSKNCESTSGCTSDSQCASKNCVNGQCAACTSTKCSPKICSTSTGDCINCQDDSQCSPKKCKTSTGDCVECLTNTDCNGKICGNDNLCHTCGPSFQCPSGQSCNTISGNCELPTRDLSCTGNANCLSGEQCVNNRCTFVPPAAPAVTPVEAQPFPAYDWFNAIISLSLLLFYYARKKLNNL
;
A
#
# COMPACT_ATOMS: atom_id res chain seq x y z
N PRO A 1 16.65 -68.87 15.93
CA PRO A 1 15.40 -68.90 15.15
C PRO A 1 14.68 -67.54 15.25
N SER A 2 15.08 -66.59 14.40
CA SER A 2 14.47 -65.26 14.29
C SER A 2 13.27 -65.33 13.35
N GLY A 3 12.07 -65.18 13.90
CA GLY A 3 10.83 -65.14 13.11
C GLY A 3 10.50 -63.70 12.71
N THR A 4 10.57 -63.39 11.43
CA THR A 4 10.02 -62.15 10.86
C THR A 4 8.52 -62.34 10.66
N ALA A 5 7.69 -61.70 11.48
CA ALA A 5 6.25 -61.66 11.25
C ALA A 5 5.93 -60.53 10.27
N CYS A 6 5.74 -60.87 9.00
CA CYS A 6 5.30 -59.93 7.97
C CYS A 6 3.77 -59.83 7.96
N ASN A 7 3.22 -58.61 8.08
CA ASN A 7 1.82 -58.37 7.73
C ASN A 7 1.71 -58.30 6.19
N SER A 8 0.96 -59.23 5.60
CA SER A 8 0.80 -59.42 4.15
C SER A 8 0.21 -58.21 3.41
N VAL A 9 -0.33 -57.23 4.13
CA VAL A 9 -1.04 -56.09 3.55
C VAL A 9 -0.15 -54.86 3.36
N SER A 10 0.92 -54.69 4.14
CA SER A 10 1.67 -53.41 4.22
C SER A 10 3.16 -53.47 3.90
N LYS A 11 3.75 -54.64 3.62
CA LYS A 11 5.21 -54.81 3.33
C LYS A 11 6.17 -54.17 4.36
N ASN A 12 5.69 -53.82 5.56
CA ASN A 12 6.55 -53.32 6.63
C ASN A 12 6.90 -54.49 7.57
N CYS A 13 8.16 -54.89 7.54
CA CYS A 13 8.73 -55.81 8.51
C CYS A 13 9.18 -55.01 9.74
N GLU A 14 8.38 -54.96 10.81
CA GLU A 14 8.87 -54.45 12.09
C GLU A 14 9.74 -55.53 12.74
N SER A 15 11.05 -55.30 12.84
CA SER A 15 11.96 -56.15 13.61
C SER A 15 11.65 -55.97 15.10
N THR A 16 10.96 -56.94 15.71
CA THR A 16 10.63 -56.97 17.14
C THR A 16 11.82 -57.34 18.04
N SER A 17 13.07 -57.26 17.56
CA SER A 17 14.25 -57.58 18.37
C SER A 17 15.46 -56.72 18.01
N GLY A 18 15.85 -55.85 18.95
CA GLY A 18 17.19 -55.25 19.03
C GLY A 18 17.41 -54.04 18.12
N CYS A 19 17.04 -52.84 18.57
CA CYS A 19 17.55 -51.61 17.99
C CYS A 19 18.81 -51.14 18.76
N THR A 20 19.77 -50.54 18.09
CA THR A 20 20.92 -49.84 18.66
C THR A 20 20.87 -48.34 18.37
N SER A 21 19.97 -47.90 17.49
CA SER A 21 19.73 -46.49 17.18
C SER A 21 18.33 -46.27 16.59
N ASP A 22 17.84 -45.03 16.63
CA ASP A 22 16.50 -44.66 16.14
C ASP A 22 16.27 -44.93 14.65
N SER A 23 17.33 -44.96 13.83
CA SER A 23 17.20 -45.19 12.38
C SER A 23 16.65 -46.58 12.03
N GLN A 24 16.78 -47.53 12.95
CA GLN A 24 16.24 -48.89 12.83
C GLN A 24 14.76 -48.96 13.23
N CYS A 25 14.22 -47.88 13.81
CA CYS A 25 12.88 -47.83 14.38
C CYS A 25 11.91 -46.98 13.55
N ALA A 26 12.11 -46.81 12.23
CA ALA A 26 11.20 -46.07 11.34
C ALA A 26 10.62 -44.78 11.96
N SER A 27 9.38 -44.83 12.46
CA SER A 27 8.64 -43.72 13.06
C SER A 27 8.60 -43.74 14.60
N LYS A 28 9.51 -44.49 15.24
CA LYS A 28 9.61 -44.78 16.67
C LYS A 28 11.05 -44.52 17.15
N ASN A 29 11.26 -44.48 18.47
CA ASN A 29 12.59 -44.27 19.05
C ASN A 29 13.19 -45.58 19.53
N CYS A 30 14.51 -45.71 19.46
CA CYS A 30 15.19 -46.85 20.07
C CYS A 30 15.43 -46.60 21.56
N VAL A 31 14.72 -47.31 22.42
CA VAL A 31 14.84 -47.21 23.88
C VAL A 31 15.16 -48.60 24.43
N ASN A 32 16.32 -48.73 25.10
CA ASN A 32 16.76 -49.97 25.74
C ASN A 32 16.72 -51.21 24.81
N GLY A 33 17.08 -51.04 23.54
CA GLY A 33 17.08 -52.15 22.59
C GLY A 33 15.73 -52.42 21.91
N GLN A 34 14.70 -51.61 22.18
CA GLN A 34 13.36 -51.78 21.63
C GLN A 34 12.83 -50.50 21.00
N CYS A 35 12.07 -50.62 19.90
CA CYS A 35 11.41 -49.48 19.28
C CYS A 35 10.19 -49.05 20.11
N ALA A 36 10.32 -47.95 20.84
CA ALA A 36 9.31 -47.33 21.70
C ALA A 36 8.64 -46.13 21.02
N ALA A 37 7.57 -45.60 21.63
CA ALA A 37 6.75 -44.52 21.09
C ALA A 37 7.56 -43.35 20.50
N CYS A 38 7.00 -42.74 19.45
CA CYS A 38 7.59 -41.59 18.78
C CYS A 38 7.88 -40.41 19.72
N THR A 39 8.76 -39.50 19.29
CA THR A 39 8.94 -38.16 19.85
C THR A 39 8.64 -37.13 18.77
N SER A 40 8.32 -35.90 19.16
CA SER A 40 7.88 -34.83 18.24
C SER A 40 8.87 -34.53 17.11
N THR A 41 10.17 -34.78 17.30
CA THR A 41 11.21 -34.48 16.31
C THR A 41 11.35 -35.52 15.20
N LYS A 42 10.85 -36.74 15.40
CA LYS A 42 10.98 -37.86 14.42
C LYS A 42 9.79 -37.98 13.46
N CYS A 43 8.66 -37.36 13.81
CA CYS A 43 7.45 -37.49 13.02
C CYS A 43 7.35 -36.52 11.85
N SER A 44 8.24 -35.53 11.71
CA SER A 44 8.16 -34.52 10.64
C SER A 44 8.09 -35.18 9.25
N PRO A 45 7.08 -34.86 8.42
CA PRO A 45 6.17 -33.70 8.51
C PRO A 45 4.82 -33.97 9.20
N LYS A 46 4.67 -35.04 9.98
CA LYS A 46 3.48 -35.44 10.75
C LYS A 46 3.67 -35.19 12.26
N ILE A 47 2.63 -35.39 13.08
CA ILE A 47 2.69 -35.22 14.55
C ILE A 47 2.87 -36.56 15.27
N CYS A 48 3.50 -36.55 16.44
CA CYS A 48 3.55 -37.73 17.30
C CYS A 48 2.30 -37.80 18.19
N SER A 49 1.56 -38.91 18.13
CA SER A 49 0.41 -39.17 19.00
C SER A 49 0.85 -39.93 20.26
N PRO A 50 0.72 -39.33 21.46
CA PRO A 50 1.09 -40.02 22.70
C PRO A 50 0.21 -41.23 23.02
N ALA A 51 -1.01 -41.25 22.50
CA ALA A 51 -1.98 -42.31 22.74
C ALA A 51 -1.69 -43.58 21.93
N SER A 52 -1.27 -43.41 20.67
CA SER A 52 -0.93 -44.53 19.79
C SER A 52 0.58 -44.84 19.75
N GLY A 53 1.42 -43.90 20.19
CA GLY A 53 2.87 -43.98 20.07
C GLY A 53 3.39 -43.90 18.63
N ASN A 54 2.54 -43.51 17.68
CA ASN A 54 2.83 -43.48 16.25
C ASN A 54 2.73 -42.05 15.68
N CYS A 55 3.32 -41.84 14.50
CA CYS A 55 3.17 -40.59 13.76
C CYS A 55 1.83 -40.55 13.02
N GLU A 56 1.06 -39.49 13.22
CA GLU A 56 -0.30 -39.30 12.71
C GLU A 56 -0.45 -37.98 11.96
N ASP A 57 -1.53 -37.89 11.19
CA ASP A 57 -1.95 -36.65 10.51
C ASP A 57 -2.14 -35.51 11.51
N CYS A 58 -1.66 -34.32 11.15
CA CYS A 58 -1.71 -33.17 12.03
C CYS A 58 -3.13 -32.65 12.29
N THR A 59 -4.13 -33.09 11.53
CA THR A 59 -5.53 -32.63 11.67
C THR A 59 -6.16 -33.06 12.98
N ASN A 60 -5.65 -34.12 13.61
CA ASN A 60 -6.13 -34.62 14.90
C ASN A 60 -5.72 -33.72 16.06
N ASP A 61 -4.57 -33.04 15.94
CA ASP A 61 -4.06 -32.11 16.95
C ASP A 61 -3.09 -31.11 16.29
N PRO A 62 -3.61 -30.08 15.60
CA PRO A 62 -2.81 -29.14 14.81
C PRO A 62 -1.86 -28.31 15.67
N THR A 63 -2.03 -28.31 17.00
CA THR A 63 -1.17 -27.59 17.95
C THR A 63 0.16 -28.31 18.21
N LYS A 64 0.28 -29.58 17.82
CA LYS A 64 1.50 -30.39 17.99
C LYS A 64 2.49 -30.27 16.83
N CYS A 65 2.18 -29.46 15.83
CA CYS A 65 3.14 -29.14 14.79
C CYS A 65 4.36 -28.41 15.38
N PRO A 66 5.60 -28.74 14.95
CA PRO A 66 6.80 -28.04 15.37
C PRO A 66 6.70 -26.51 15.17
N SER A 67 7.39 -25.73 15.99
CA SER A 67 7.41 -24.28 15.89
C SER A 67 7.74 -23.80 14.47
N GLY A 68 6.91 -22.91 13.92
CA GLY A 68 7.04 -22.39 12.55
C GLY A 68 6.38 -23.26 11.46
N THR A 69 5.63 -24.30 11.86
CA THR A 69 4.81 -25.11 10.96
C THR A 69 3.35 -25.10 11.41
N ALA A 70 2.41 -25.23 10.47
CA ALA A 70 1.00 -25.47 10.79
C ALA A 70 0.48 -26.64 9.96
N CYS A 71 -0.62 -27.21 10.44
CA CYS A 71 -1.27 -28.29 9.75
C CYS A 71 -1.93 -27.81 8.46
N ASN A 72 -1.46 -28.28 7.31
CA ASN A 72 -2.14 -28.07 6.04
C ASN A 72 -3.32 -29.05 5.95
N SER A 73 -4.55 -28.53 5.89
CA SER A 73 -5.79 -29.33 5.88
C SER A 73 -5.94 -30.23 4.64
N VAL A 74 -5.18 -29.99 3.57
CA VAL A 74 -5.21 -30.78 2.33
C VAL A 74 -4.16 -31.89 2.36
N SER A 75 -2.90 -31.55 2.66
CA SER A 75 -1.81 -32.53 2.71
C SER A 75 -1.75 -33.32 4.02
N LYS A 76 -2.45 -32.84 5.05
CA LYS A 76 -2.50 -33.40 6.41
C LYS A 76 -1.14 -33.49 7.10
N ASN A 77 -0.20 -32.68 6.64
CA ASN A 77 1.15 -32.58 7.17
C ASN A 77 1.34 -31.21 7.85
N CYS A 78 2.17 -31.19 8.89
CA CYS A 78 2.81 -30.00 9.41
C CYS A 78 3.77 -29.49 8.35
N GLU A 79 3.29 -28.52 7.60
CA GLU A 79 4.09 -27.81 6.62
C GLU A 79 4.55 -26.52 7.26
N SER A 80 5.71 -26.02 6.81
CA SER A 80 6.04 -24.63 7.08
C SER A 80 4.82 -23.80 6.69
N THR A 81 4.16 -23.20 7.68
CA THR A 81 3.47 -21.94 7.39
C THR A 81 4.54 -21.11 6.73
N SER A 82 4.25 -20.52 5.57
CA SER A 82 5.09 -19.54 4.91
C SER A 82 5.46 -18.42 5.88
N GLY A 83 6.44 -18.71 6.72
CA GLY A 83 6.47 -18.22 8.08
C GLY A 83 7.91 -18.02 8.44
N CYS A 84 8.17 -16.81 8.84
CA CYS A 84 9.49 -16.33 9.10
C CYS A 84 9.91 -16.71 10.53
N THR A 85 11.20 -16.94 10.72
CA THR A 85 11.86 -16.99 12.03
C THR A 85 12.67 -15.72 12.29
N SER A 86 12.86 -14.89 11.26
CA SER A 86 13.49 -13.57 11.35
C SER A 86 13.06 -12.68 10.19
N ASP A 87 13.24 -11.37 10.33
CA ASP A 87 12.85 -10.39 9.31
C ASP A 87 13.55 -10.58 7.95
N SER A 88 14.73 -11.22 7.92
CA SER A 88 15.48 -11.43 6.66
C SER A 88 14.74 -12.32 5.66
N GLN A 89 13.80 -13.12 6.13
CA GLN A 89 12.95 -13.98 5.31
C GLN A 89 11.70 -13.27 4.79
N CYS A 90 11.43 -12.06 5.28
CA CYS A 90 10.23 -11.29 4.95
C CYS A 90 10.47 -10.18 3.92
N ALA A 91 11.60 -10.19 3.20
CA ALA A 91 11.96 -9.14 2.25
C ALA A 91 11.80 -7.73 2.89
N SER A 92 10.78 -6.97 2.48
CA SER A 92 10.48 -5.62 2.97
C SER A 92 9.48 -5.58 4.14
N LYS A 93 9.19 -6.72 4.75
CA LYS A 93 8.22 -6.91 5.84
C LYS A 93 8.89 -7.37 7.13
N ASN A 94 8.16 -7.33 8.23
CA ASN A 94 8.65 -7.78 9.53
C ASN A 94 8.15 -9.19 9.84
N CYS A 95 8.97 -9.94 10.56
CA CYS A 95 8.54 -11.20 11.09
C CYS A 95 7.83 -11.04 12.44
N VAL A 96 6.53 -11.29 12.46
CA VAL A 96 5.70 -11.21 13.67
C VAL A 96 4.95 -12.51 13.85
N ASN A 97 5.14 -13.19 14.99
CA ASN A 97 4.47 -14.45 15.33
C ASN A 97 4.59 -15.52 14.24
N GLY A 98 5.73 -15.60 13.57
CA GLY A 98 5.95 -16.57 12.51
C GLY A 98 5.31 -16.20 11.18
N GLN A 99 4.90 -14.94 10.97
CA GLN A 99 4.29 -14.45 9.73
C GLN A 99 4.90 -13.12 9.30
N CYS A 100 5.03 -12.90 7.99
CA CYS A 100 5.48 -11.63 7.45
C CYS A 100 4.36 -10.58 7.53
N ALA A 101 4.46 -9.71 8.53
CA ALA A 101 3.53 -8.61 8.80
C ALA A 101 4.05 -7.28 8.22
N ALA A 102 3.22 -6.24 8.28
CA ALA A 102 3.54 -4.91 7.77
C ALA A 102 4.95 -4.43 8.15
N CYS A 103 5.56 -3.66 7.25
CA CYS A 103 6.85 -3.03 7.50
C CYS A 103 6.84 -2.13 8.74
N THR A 104 8.04 -1.73 9.17
CA THR A 104 8.29 -0.64 10.13
C THR A 104 9.25 0.34 9.49
N SER A 105 9.27 1.58 9.98
CA SER A 105 10.11 2.66 9.43
C SER A 105 11.60 2.28 9.34
N THR A 106 12.10 1.41 10.21
CA THR A 106 13.51 0.98 10.25
C THR A 106 13.89 0.01 9.13
N LYS A 107 12.93 -0.71 8.54
CA LYS A 107 13.19 -1.70 7.47
C LYS A 107 13.17 -1.12 6.07
N CYS A 108 12.45 -0.02 5.88
CA CYS A 108 12.23 0.51 4.54
C CYS A 108 13.38 1.39 4.05
N SER A 109 14.27 1.87 4.93
CA SER A 109 15.31 2.85 4.54
C SER A 109 16.10 2.42 3.29
N PRO A 110 16.18 3.25 2.24
CA PRO A 110 15.81 4.68 2.19
C PRO A 110 14.32 4.99 1.88
N LYS A 111 13.50 3.97 1.64
CA LYS A 111 12.05 4.07 1.42
C LYS A 111 11.27 4.27 2.72
N ILE A 112 9.97 4.49 2.59
CA ILE A 112 9.03 4.75 3.69
C ILE A 112 8.10 3.55 3.87
N CYS A 113 7.78 3.23 5.13
CA CYS A 113 6.76 2.24 5.41
C CYS A 113 5.36 2.86 5.31
N SER A 114 4.57 2.39 4.35
CA SER A 114 3.17 2.77 4.20
C SER A 114 2.33 2.18 5.32
N THR A 115 1.72 3.00 6.15
CA THR A 115 0.82 2.50 7.21
C THR A 115 -0.51 1.98 6.67
N SER A 116 -0.88 2.35 5.44
CA SER A 116 -2.13 1.91 4.81
C SER A 116 -1.99 0.55 4.13
N THR A 117 -0.86 0.27 3.49
CA THR A 117 -0.62 -1.00 2.78
C THR A 117 0.28 -1.96 3.55
N GLY A 118 1.07 -1.46 4.50
CA GLY A 118 2.08 -2.24 5.21
C GLY A 118 3.31 -2.58 4.36
N ASP A 119 3.52 -1.88 3.25
CA ASP A 119 4.62 -2.10 2.31
C ASP A 119 5.60 -0.91 2.26
N CYS A 120 6.84 -1.17 1.86
CA CYS A 120 7.84 -0.13 1.66
C CYS A 120 7.65 0.58 0.31
N ILE A 121 7.19 1.82 0.35
CA ILE A 121 6.93 2.67 -0.82
C ILE A 121 7.94 3.80 -0.93
N ASN A 122 8.12 4.35 -2.13
CA ASN A 122 9.05 5.44 -2.36
C ASN A 122 8.51 6.78 -1.84
N CYS A 123 7.18 6.96 -1.81
CA CYS A 123 6.55 8.18 -1.34
C CYS A 123 5.11 7.95 -0.91
N GLN A 124 4.64 8.83 -0.03
CA GLN A 124 3.25 8.99 0.39
C GLN A 124 2.68 10.33 -0.07
N ASP A 125 3.55 11.33 -0.30
CA ASP A 125 3.22 12.64 -0.85
C ASP A 125 4.39 13.25 -1.64
N ASP A 126 4.13 14.37 -2.32
CA ASP A 126 5.08 15.06 -3.21
C ASP A 126 6.36 15.55 -2.52
N SER A 127 6.33 15.83 -1.21
CA SER A 127 7.48 16.38 -0.50
C SER A 127 8.67 15.41 -0.48
N GLN A 128 8.40 14.11 -0.66
CA GLN A 128 9.37 13.03 -0.63
C GLN A 128 9.96 12.72 -2.01
N CYS A 129 9.42 13.31 -3.08
CA CYS A 129 9.81 13.00 -4.46
C CYS A 129 10.59 14.12 -5.15
N SER A 130 10.71 15.31 -4.55
CA SER A 130 11.21 16.51 -5.23
C SER A 130 12.50 16.25 -6.03
N PRO A 131 12.54 16.56 -7.34
CA PRO A 131 11.59 17.39 -8.10
C PRO A 131 10.38 16.64 -8.69
N LYS A 132 10.28 15.32 -8.50
CA LYS A 132 9.21 14.46 -9.02
C LYS A 132 7.91 14.57 -8.21
N LYS A 133 6.88 13.86 -8.69
CA LYS A 133 5.55 13.77 -8.08
C LYS A 133 5.26 12.41 -7.49
N CYS A 134 4.51 12.37 -6.40
CA CYS A 134 4.14 11.11 -5.76
C CYS A 134 2.85 10.55 -6.34
N LYS A 135 2.95 9.40 -7.01
CA LYS A 135 1.80 8.62 -7.43
C LYS A 135 1.27 7.82 -6.24
N THR A 136 0.41 8.45 -5.43
CA THR A 136 -0.09 7.90 -4.16
C THR A 136 -0.81 6.55 -4.27
N SER A 137 -1.30 6.20 -5.47
CA SER A 137 -1.94 4.90 -5.71
C SER A 137 -0.95 3.72 -5.75
N THR A 138 0.30 3.95 -6.14
CA THR A 138 1.35 2.91 -6.16
C THR A 138 2.47 3.19 -5.16
N GLY A 139 2.56 4.42 -4.66
CA GLY A 139 3.62 4.86 -3.76
C GLY A 139 4.95 5.12 -4.47
N ASP A 140 4.92 5.47 -5.76
CA ASP A 140 6.10 5.72 -6.58
C ASP A 140 6.31 7.20 -6.90
N CYS A 141 7.58 7.62 -6.92
CA CYS A 141 7.97 8.93 -7.41
C CYS A 141 8.08 8.91 -8.95
N VAL A 142 7.13 9.54 -9.61
CA VAL A 142 7.02 9.62 -11.06
C VAL A 142 7.31 11.03 -11.56
N GLU A 143 7.71 11.18 -12.82
CA GLU A 143 8.06 12.50 -13.37
C GLU A 143 6.85 13.43 -13.39
N CYS A 144 5.67 12.90 -13.73
CA CYS A 144 4.44 13.67 -13.82
C CYS A 144 3.20 12.85 -13.49
N LEU A 145 2.18 13.54 -12.99
CA LEU A 145 0.80 13.06 -12.88
C LEU A 145 -0.11 13.77 -13.88
N THR A 146 0.28 14.98 -14.28
CA THR A 146 -0.45 15.88 -15.15
C THR A 146 0.50 16.69 -16.03
N ASN A 147 -0.01 17.29 -17.10
CA ASN A 147 0.81 18.13 -18.00
C ASN A 147 1.44 19.34 -17.29
N THR A 148 0.85 19.83 -16.20
CA THR A 148 1.40 20.96 -15.43
C THR A 148 2.71 20.61 -14.72
N ASP A 149 2.97 19.32 -14.48
CA ASP A 149 4.22 18.86 -13.87
C ASP A 149 5.40 18.89 -14.87
N CYS A 150 5.10 19.00 -16.16
CA CYS A 150 6.05 18.82 -17.26
C CYS A 150 6.59 20.12 -17.88
N ASN A 151 6.37 21.28 -17.24
CA ASN A 151 6.90 22.59 -17.67
C ASN A 151 6.76 22.86 -19.19
N GLY A 152 5.54 22.71 -19.72
CA GLY A 152 5.24 22.89 -21.14
C GLY A 152 5.29 21.62 -21.98
N LYS A 153 5.76 20.48 -21.45
CA LYS A 153 5.65 19.16 -22.09
C LYS A 153 4.36 18.44 -21.72
N ILE A 154 4.15 17.25 -22.28
CA ILE A 154 2.96 16.43 -22.08
C ILE A 154 3.30 15.28 -21.15
N CYS A 155 2.46 15.06 -20.14
CA CYS A 155 2.56 13.90 -19.27
C CYS A 155 1.94 12.69 -19.96
N GLY A 156 2.75 11.67 -20.20
CA GLY A 156 2.30 10.40 -20.77
C GLY A 156 1.64 9.48 -19.74
N ASN A 157 0.98 8.43 -20.23
CA ASN A 157 0.39 7.38 -19.37
C ASN A 157 1.45 6.54 -18.64
N ASP A 158 2.70 6.61 -19.09
CA ASP A 158 3.90 6.08 -18.44
C ASP A 158 4.44 6.98 -17.32
N ASN A 159 3.76 8.09 -17.03
CA ASN A 159 4.14 9.08 -16.03
C ASN A 159 5.51 9.74 -16.30
N LEU A 160 5.89 9.83 -17.58
CA LEU A 160 7.05 10.55 -18.08
C LEU A 160 6.64 11.81 -18.86
N CYS A 161 7.53 12.81 -18.88
CA CYS A 161 7.30 14.05 -19.61
C CYS A 161 7.82 13.94 -21.05
N HIS A 162 6.91 13.93 -22.01
CA HIS A 162 7.19 13.80 -23.44
C HIS A 162 7.08 15.14 -24.16
N THR A 163 7.93 15.35 -25.15
CA THR A 163 7.76 16.46 -26.09
C THR A 163 6.50 16.29 -26.91
N CYS A 164 5.87 17.40 -27.28
CA CYS A 164 4.71 17.37 -28.16
C CYS A 164 5.10 16.93 -29.58
N GLY A 165 4.14 16.32 -30.28
CA GLY A 165 4.35 15.78 -31.63
C GLY A 165 3.18 14.90 -32.10
N PRO A 166 3.40 14.01 -33.09
CA PRO A 166 2.35 13.15 -33.63
C PRO A 166 1.72 12.22 -32.58
N SER A 167 2.54 11.71 -31.66
CA SER A 167 2.12 10.74 -30.63
C SER A 167 1.60 11.41 -29.35
N PHE A 168 1.94 12.68 -29.12
CA PHE A 168 1.58 13.42 -27.92
C PHE A 168 1.08 14.82 -28.33
N GLN A 169 -0.23 15.00 -28.27
CA GLN A 169 -0.88 16.25 -28.67
C GLN A 169 -1.03 17.20 -27.49
N CYS A 170 -0.82 18.49 -27.77
CA CYS A 170 -0.98 19.52 -26.76
C CYS A 170 -2.45 19.64 -26.30
N PRO A 171 -2.68 20.06 -25.05
CA PRO A 171 -4.01 20.41 -24.56
C PRO A 171 -4.70 21.44 -25.45
N SER A 172 -6.03 21.48 -25.41
CA SER A 172 -6.83 22.42 -26.19
C SER A 172 -6.35 23.87 -26.01
N GLY A 173 -6.20 24.59 -27.12
CA GLY A 173 -5.75 25.98 -27.13
C GLY A 173 -4.24 26.18 -27.16
N GLN A 174 -3.44 25.11 -27.10
CA GLN A 174 -1.99 25.16 -27.29
C GLN A 174 -1.58 24.53 -28.61
N SER A 175 -0.47 25.00 -29.17
CA SER A 175 0.16 24.45 -30.37
C SER A 175 1.52 23.88 -30.00
N CYS A 176 1.90 22.79 -30.66
CA CYS A 176 3.21 22.21 -30.47
C CYS A 176 4.27 23.05 -31.16
N ASN A 177 5.19 23.63 -30.39
CA ASN A 177 6.42 24.19 -30.93
C ASN A 177 7.37 23.04 -31.26
N THR A 178 7.49 22.72 -32.55
CA THR A 178 8.28 21.58 -33.02
C THR A 178 9.80 21.79 -32.86
N ILE A 179 10.25 23.00 -32.54
CA ILE A 179 11.66 23.31 -32.26
C ILE A 179 11.98 23.06 -30.78
N SER A 180 11.16 23.58 -29.86
CA SER A 180 11.37 23.39 -28.42
C SER A 180 10.83 22.04 -27.91
N GLY A 181 9.90 21.43 -28.65
CA GLY A 181 9.16 20.25 -28.21
C GLY A 181 8.11 20.54 -27.13
N ASN A 182 7.80 21.82 -26.89
CA ASN A 182 6.86 22.24 -25.86
C ASN A 182 5.51 22.65 -26.46
N CYS A 183 4.47 22.43 -25.68
CA CYS A 183 3.16 23.01 -25.87
C CYS A 183 3.17 24.47 -25.42
N GLU A 184 2.97 25.35 -26.37
CA GLU A 184 2.97 26.78 -26.15
C GLU A 184 1.59 27.30 -26.55
N LEU A 185 1.12 28.33 -25.86
CA LEU A 185 0.01 29.11 -26.42
C LEU A 185 0.48 29.62 -27.79
N PRO A 186 -0.39 29.61 -28.82
CA PRO A 186 0.01 30.08 -30.13
C PRO A 186 0.59 31.49 -30.00
N THR A 187 1.89 31.63 -30.24
CA THR A 187 2.55 32.92 -30.44
C THR A 187 2.05 33.44 -31.77
N ARG A 188 0.81 33.91 -31.80
CA ARG A 188 0.37 34.73 -32.92
C ARG A 188 1.08 36.06 -32.74
N ASP A 189 1.49 36.65 -33.85
CA ASP A 189 1.61 38.09 -33.91
C ASP A 189 0.28 38.64 -33.39
N LEU A 190 0.29 39.10 -32.13
CA LEU A 190 -0.88 39.76 -31.55
C LEU A 190 -1.17 41.07 -32.30
N SER A 191 -0.26 41.48 -33.18
CA SER A 191 -0.40 42.49 -34.22
C SER A 191 -1.71 42.33 -34.99
N CYS A 192 -2.65 43.21 -34.71
CA CYS A 192 -3.95 43.27 -35.38
C CYS A 192 -4.13 44.64 -36.03
N THR A 193 -4.83 44.68 -37.15
CA THR A 193 -5.31 45.93 -37.78
C THR A 193 -6.83 46.09 -37.65
N GLY A 194 -7.51 45.04 -37.19
CA GLY A 194 -8.92 45.06 -36.78
C GLY A 194 -9.35 43.80 -36.03
N ASN A 195 -10.58 43.81 -35.50
CA ASN A 195 -11.12 42.71 -34.68
C ASN A 195 -11.24 41.37 -35.44
N ALA A 196 -11.35 41.41 -36.77
CA ALA A 196 -11.39 40.21 -37.61
C ALA A 196 -10.06 39.44 -37.63
N ASN A 197 -8.96 40.06 -37.20
CA ASN A 197 -7.66 39.39 -37.03
C ASN A 197 -7.56 38.64 -35.68
N CYS A 198 -8.50 38.88 -34.75
CA CYS A 198 -8.50 38.31 -33.41
C CYS A 198 -9.49 37.12 -33.30
N LEU A 199 -9.29 36.26 -32.31
CA LEU A 199 -10.17 35.12 -32.08
C LEU A 199 -11.53 35.54 -31.50
N SER A 200 -12.50 34.64 -31.54
CA SER A 200 -13.80 34.87 -30.87
C SER A 200 -13.60 35.14 -29.38
N GLY A 201 -14.06 36.30 -28.91
CA GLY A 201 -13.88 36.77 -27.53
C GLY A 201 -12.73 37.77 -27.33
N GLU A 202 -11.99 38.11 -28.39
CA GLU A 202 -10.91 39.09 -28.35
C GLU A 202 -11.26 40.35 -29.17
N GLN A 203 -10.64 41.47 -28.79
CA GLN A 203 -10.69 42.73 -29.53
C GLN A 203 -9.29 43.23 -29.85
N CYS A 204 -9.16 43.91 -30.98
CA CYS A 204 -7.93 44.57 -31.36
C CYS A 204 -7.80 45.92 -30.63
N VAL A 205 -6.89 46.01 -29.67
CA VAL A 205 -6.61 47.22 -28.89
C VAL A 205 -5.14 47.59 -29.06
N ASN A 206 -4.86 48.79 -29.57
CA ASN A 206 -3.50 49.29 -29.82
C ASN A 206 -2.64 48.31 -30.63
N ASN A 207 -3.19 47.83 -31.75
CA ASN A 207 -2.58 46.81 -32.61
C ASN A 207 -2.24 45.51 -31.88
N ARG A 208 -2.93 45.20 -30.78
CA ARG A 208 -2.75 43.96 -30.03
C ARG A 208 -4.10 43.29 -29.77
N CYS A 209 -4.26 42.02 -30.12
CA CYS A 209 -5.44 41.27 -29.71
C CYS A 209 -5.42 41.11 -28.18
N THR A 210 -6.48 41.57 -27.52
CA THR A 210 -6.67 41.46 -26.07
C THR A 210 -7.98 40.75 -25.78
N PHE A 211 -7.97 39.83 -24.82
CA PHE A 211 -9.20 39.19 -24.35
C PHE A 211 -10.09 40.23 -23.68
N VAL A 212 -11.31 40.37 -24.19
CA VAL A 212 -12.33 41.20 -23.53
C VAL A 212 -13.26 40.21 -22.84
N PRO A 213 -13.22 40.11 -21.49
CA PRO A 213 -14.16 39.25 -20.80
C PRO A 213 -15.58 39.67 -21.22
N PRO A 214 -16.49 38.71 -21.48
CA PRO A 214 -17.86 39.03 -21.83
C PRO A 214 -18.37 40.02 -20.78
N ALA A 215 -18.85 41.18 -21.24
CA ALA A 215 -19.41 42.19 -20.37
C ALA A 215 -20.33 41.45 -19.42
N ALA A 216 -20.00 41.50 -18.12
CA ALA A 216 -20.89 40.95 -17.11
C ALA A 216 -22.28 41.50 -17.46
N PRO A 217 -23.31 40.63 -17.59
CA PRO A 217 -24.65 41.12 -17.88
C PRO A 217 -24.88 42.26 -16.92
N ALA A 218 -25.29 43.42 -17.44
CA ALA A 218 -25.54 44.59 -16.63
C ALA A 218 -26.47 44.15 -15.50
N VAL A 219 -25.88 43.90 -14.34
CA VAL A 219 -26.62 43.77 -13.11
C VAL A 219 -27.19 45.17 -12.96
N THR A 220 -28.46 45.29 -13.31
CA THR A 220 -29.28 46.37 -12.80
C THR A 220 -28.90 46.49 -11.33
N PRO A 221 -28.57 47.68 -10.82
CA PRO A 221 -28.26 47.82 -9.40
C PRO A 221 -29.48 47.25 -8.69
N VAL A 222 -29.30 46.09 -8.05
CA VAL A 222 -30.28 45.58 -7.11
C VAL A 222 -30.32 46.66 -6.06
N GLU A 223 -31.42 47.41 -6.07
CA GLU A 223 -31.81 48.34 -5.04
C GLU A 223 -31.40 47.72 -3.71
N ALA A 224 -30.46 48.36 -3.03
CA ALA A 224 -29.89 47.87 -1.78
C ALA A 224 -31.02 47.69 -0.79
N GLN A 225 -31.57 46.48 -0.73
CA GLN A 225 -32.46 46.08 0.34
C GLN A 225 -31.63 46.16 1.61
N PRO A 226 -32.04 46.95 2.63
CA PRO A 226 -31.32 47.00 3.88
C PRO A 226 -31.29 45.58 4.45
N PHE A 227 -30.09 45.03 4.61
CA PHE A 227 -29.89 43.80 5.35
C PHE A 227 -30.62 43.92 6.70
N PRO A 228 -31.49 42.97 7.10
CA PRO A 228 -31.96 42.96 8.47
C PRO A 228 -30.72 42.82 9.33
N ALA A 229 -30.53 43.76 10.27
CA ALA A 229 -29.49 43.72 11.27
C ALA A 229 -29.68 42.47 12.15
N TYR A 230 -29.22 41.32 11.67
CA TYR A 230 -29.12 40.09 12.44
C TYR A 230 -27.92 40.21 13.37
N ASP A 231 -28.17 40.87 14.49
CA ASP A 231 -27.94 40.36 15.85
C ASP A 231 -26.57 39.74 16.20
N TRP A 232 -25.50 40.35 15.72
CA TRP A 232 -24.12 40.07 16.17
C TRP A 232 -23.91 40.37 17.67
N PHE A 233 -24.73 41.25 18.26
CA PHE A 233 -24.71 41.52 19.70
C PHE A 233 -25.08 40.27 20.53
N ASN A 234 -26.09 39.51 20.12
CA ASN A 234 -26.51 38.30 20.84
C ASN A 234 -25.49 37.15 20.70
N ALA A 235 -24.77 37.07 19.58
CA ALA A 235 -23.68 36.09 19.40
C ALA A 235 -22.46 36.40 20.31
N ILE A 236 -22.10 37.68 20.46
CA ILE A 236 -21.00 38.10 21.34
C ILE A 236 -21.34 37.90 22.82
N ILE A 237 -22.57 38.19 23.24
CA ILE A 237 -23.03 37.96 24.63
C ILE A 237 -23.02 36.47 24.95
N SER A 238 -23.47 35.61 24.02
CA SER A 238 -23.49 34.17 24.21
C SER A 238 -22.09 33.57 24.36
N LEU A 239 -21.12 34.02 23.56
CA LEU A 239 -19.72 33.56 23.66
C LEU A 239 -19.06 34.03 24.96
N SER A 240 -19.40 35.24 25.42
CA SER A 240 -18.88 35.81 26.67
C SER A 240 -19.40 35.05 27.89
N LEU A 241 -20.68 34.68 27.92
CA LEU A 241 -21.28 33.87 29.00
C LEU A 241 -20.70 32.46 29.05
N LEU A 242 -20.42 31.85 27.89
CA LEU A 242 -19.78 30.53 27.79
C LEU A 242 -18.34 30.54 28.33
N LEU A 243 -17.58 31.59 28.03
CA LEU A 243 -16.23 31.79 28.57
C LEU A 243 -16.24 32.01 30.08
N PHE A 244 -17.19 32.82 30.60
CA PHE A 244 -17.37 33.00 32.04
C PHE A 244 -17.78 31.71 32.76
N TYR A 245 -18.66 30.90 32.16
CA TYR A 245 -19.07 29.62 32.72
C TYR A 245 -17.90 28.63 32.80
N TYR A 246 -17.08 28.53 31.75
CA TYR A 246 -15.89 27.68 31.74
C TYR A 246 -14.83 28.14 32.74
N ALA A 247 -14.61 29.45 32.86
CA ALA A 247 -13.68 30.01 33.84
C ALA A 247 -14.13 29.70 35.28
N ARG A 248 -15.43 29.85 35.59
CA ARG A 248 -16.00 29.51 36.91
C ARG A 248 -15.90 28.01 37.22
N LYS A 249 -16.18 27.14 36.23
CA LYS A 249 -16.07 25.70 36.40
C LYS A 249 -14.63 25.24 36.67
N LYS A 250 -13.64 25.94 36.09
CA LYS A 250 -12.21 25.65 36.32
C LYS A 250 -11.72 26.15 37.69
N LEU A 251 -12.30 27.23 38.21
CA LEU A 251 -12.00 27.76 39.55
C LEU A 251 -12.65 26.96 40.69
N ASN A 252 -13.81 26.33 40.47
CA ASN A 252 -14.49 25.49 41.48
C ASN A 252 -13.98 24.04 41.53
N ASN A 253 -12.98 23.68 40.72
CA ASN A 253 -12.36 22.35 40.65
C ASN A 253 -10.87 22.36 41.08
N LEU A 254 -10.48 23.42 41.80
CA LEU A 254 -9.22 23.59 42.53
C LEU A 254 -9.55 23.68 44.03
#